data_AF-X1VUJ8-F1
#
_entry.id   AF-X1VUJ8-F1
#
_cell.length_a   1.000
_cell.length_b   1.000
_cell.length_c   1.000
_cell.angle_alpha   90.00
_cell.angle_beta   90.00
_cell.angle_gamma   90.00
#
_symmetry.space_group_name_H-M   'P 1'
#
loop_
_entity.id
_entity.type
_entity.pdbx_description
1 polymer ?
#
loop_
_entity_poly.entity_id
_entity_poly.type
_entity_poly.pdbx_seq_one_letter_code
_entity_poly.pdbx_strand_id
1 'polypeptide(L)'
;SLRCRSSFEKAIYRITKASGVDKMTILLKEVVKSSEWEASMMDKSMRYYHLYRPQSPNPEPPKVELDWGAATAKVEKPGLKGKLAEELKSIGECQWGLSRLREHIADLLVASAALDRREKVTLVDYRLLVKLLAPMRVESLVTDKQELEAQRYLASNQLAILTQFFTYGNFTLEQLARDYHLSQGQCYKIMSR
;
A
#
# COMPACT_ATOMS: atom_id res chain seq x y z
N SER A 1 -12.92 -10.94 22.49
CA SER A 1 -11.79 -10.27 21.82
C SER A 1 -10.51 -11.13 21.75
N LEU A 2 -10.17 -11.95 22.76
CA LEU A 2 -8.94 -12.76 22.77
C LEU A 2 -8.90 -13.97 21.79
N ARG A 3 -10.04 -14.59 21.44
CA ARG A 3 -10.06 -15.73 20.50
C ARG A 3 -9.81 -15.32 19.05
N CYS A 4 -10.31 -14.17 18.60
CA CYS A 4 -10.11 -13.67 17.23
C CYS A 4 -8.66 -13.26 16.94
N ARG A 5 -7.95 -12.66 17.91
CA ARG A 5 -6.49 -12.39 17.79
C ARG A 5 -5.72 -13.68 17.50
N SER A 6 -6.05 -14.75 18.22
CA SER A 6 -5.38 -16.05 18.02
C SER A 6 -5.65 -16.65 16.64
N SER A 7 -6.81 -16.41 16.03
CA SER A 7 -7.15 -16.91 14.69
C SER A 7 -6.40 -16.13 13.60
N PHE A 8 -6.31 -14.81 13.75
CA PHE A 8 -5.58 -13.94 12.84
C PHE A 8 -4.06 -14.18 12.94
N GLU A 9 -3.52 -14.32 14.16
CA GLU A 9 -2.12 -14.66 14.40
C GLU A 9 -1.79 -16.08 13.89
N LYS A 10 -2.66 -17.07 14.08
CA LYS A 10 -2.46 -18.43 13.53
C LYS A 10 -2.54 -18.45 12.01
N ALA A 11 -3.38 -17.63 11.39
CA ALA A 11 -3.44 -17.48 9.94
C ALA A 11 -2.15 -16.85 9.42
N ILE A 12 -1.68 -15.75 10.04
CA ILE A 12 -0.42 -15.10 9.69
C ILE A 12 0.78 -16.05 9.88
N TYR A 13 0.85 -16.77 11.00
CA TYR A 13 1.96 -17.64 11.37
C TYR A 13 2.07 -18.90 10.48
N ARG A 14 0.94 -19.44 10.00
CA ARG A 14 0.95 -20.54 9.03
C ARG A 14 1.38 -20.09 7.63
N ILE A 15 1.21 -18.80 7.31
CA ILE A 15 1.41 -18.26 5.96
C ILE A 15 2.81 -17.63 5.80
N THR A 16 3.46 -17.12 6.85
CA THR A 16 4.83 -16.57 6.78
C THR A 16 5.92 -17.59 6.46
N LYS A 17 5.66 -18.91 6.55
CA LYS A 17 6.66 -19.96 6.26
C LYS A 17 6.86 -20.35 4.79
N ALA A 18 6.17 -19.74 3.82
CA ALA A 18 6.46 -20.00 2.40
C ALA A 18 6.62 -18.68 1.64
N SER A 19 7.71 -18.61 0.87
CA SER A 19 8.17 -17.51 0.05
C SER A 19 7.16 -17.10 -1.04
N GLY A 20 7.24 -15.84 -1.47
CA GLY A 20 6.72 -15.39 -2.78
C GLY A 20 5.49 -14.49 -2.74
N VAL A 21 5.56 -13.41 -3.54
CA VAL A 21 4.61 -12.31 -3.75
C VAL A 21 3.13 -12.73 -3.92
N ASP A 22 2.85 -13.95 -4.35
CA ASP A 22 1.48 -14.43 -4.61
C ASP A 22 0.61 -14.59 -3.36
N LYS A 23 1.22 -14.74 -2.17
CA LYS A 23 0.48 -14.76 -0.90
C LYS A 23 -0.11 -13.42 -0.51
N MET A 24 0.52 -12.32 -0.93
CA MET A 24 0.10 -10.99 -0.50
C MET A 24 -1.29 -10.65 -1.04
N THR A 25 -1.61 -11.06 -2.27
CA THR A 25 -2.93 -10.85 -2.89
C THR A 25 -4.03 -11.68 -2.23
N ILE A 26 -3.75 -12.94 -1.87
CA ILE A 26 -4.72 -13.81 -1.18
C ILE A 26 -5.00 -13.30 0.24
N LEU A 27 -3.94 -12.96 0.98
CA LEU A 27 -4.07 -12.35 2.31
C LEU A 27 -4.84 -11.04 2.25
N LEU A 28 -4.50 -10.16 1.30
CA LEU A 28 -5.18 -8.89 1.11
C LEU A 28 -6.67 -9.09 0.82
N LYS A 29 -7.03 -10.08 -0.01
CA LYS A 29 -8.43 -10.39 -0.33
C LYS A 29 -9.24 -10.77 0.91
N GLU A 30 -8.66 -11.54 1.83
CA GLU A 30 -9.33 -11.91 3.07
C GLU A 30 -9.40 -10.76 4.08
N VAL A 31 -8.32 -9.98 4.19
CA VAL A 31 -8.27 -8.81 5.08
C VAL A 31 -9.24 -7.71 4.64
N VAL A 32 -9.36 -7.44 3.34
CA VAL A 32 -10.27 -6.43 2.77
C VAL A 32 -11.75 -6.77 3.02
N LYS A 33 -12.10 -8.05 3.11
CA LYS A 33 -13.48 -8.50 3.37
C LYS A 33 -13.85 -8.47 4.85
N SER A 34 -12.88 -8.40 5.75
CA SER A 34 -13.13 -8.51 7.18
C SER A 34 -13.80 -7.24 7.71
N SER A 35 -14.68 -7.37 8.71
CA SER A 35 -15.34 -6.19 9.30
C SER A 35 -14.36 -5.28 10.03
N GLU A 36 -13.22 -5.83 10.47
CA GLU A 36 -12.10 -5.07 11.03
C GLU A 36 -11.47 -4.12 10.01
N TRP A 37 -11.65 -4.37 8.71
CA TRP A 37 -11.23 -3.45 7.66
C TRP A 37 -11.87 -2.07 7.87
N GLU A 38 -13.20 -2.03 7.93
CA GLU A 38 -13.97 -0.81 8.11
C GLU A 38 -13.80 -0.24 9.53
N ALA A 39 -13.80 -1.10 10.55
CA ALA A 39 -13.77 -0.65 11.95
C ALA A 39 -12.40 -0.10 12.41
N SER A 40 -11.30 -0.50 11.75
CA SER A 40 -9.96 -0.14 12.21
C SER A 40 -8.96 0.12 11.09
N MET A 41 -8.87 -0.73 10.08
CA MET A 41 -7.78 -0.64 9.11
C MET A 41 -7.91 0.60 8.23
N MET A 42 -9.11 0.88 7.73
CA MET A 42 -9.37 1.94 6.77
C MET A 42 -8.80 3.29 7.23
N ASP A 43 -9.09 3.67 8.47
CA ASP A 43 -8.79 5.02 8.98
C ASP A 43 -7.45 5.10 9.74
N LYS A 44 -6.99 4.00 10.34
CA LYS A 44 -5.83 4.00 11.25
C LYS A 44 -4.54 3.42 10.66
N SER A 45 -4.60 2.83 9.48
CA SER A 45 -3.43 2.22 8.84
C SER A 45 -3.10 2.89 7.51
N MET A 46 -1.80 2.98 7.20
CA MET A 46 -1.33 3.31 5.86
C MET A 46 -1.18 2.02 5.07
N ARG A 47 -1.77 1.96 3.87
CA ARG A 47 -1.77 0.74 3.06
C ARG A 47 -0.90 0.95 1.83
N TYR A 48 0.24 0.27 1.82
CA TYR A 48 1.22 0.40 0.75
C TYR A 48 1.16 -0.81 -0.18
N TYR A 49 0.89 -0.56 -1.47
CA TYR A 49 0.75 -1.59 -2.50
C TYR A 49 2.09 -1.77 -3.22
N HIS A 50 2.81 -2.84 -2.89
CA HIS A 50 4.04 -3.20 -3.61
C HIS A 50 3.71 -3.79 -4.99
N LEU A 51 3.74 -2.95 -6.01
CA LEU A 51 3.47 -3.35 -7.40
C LEU A 51 4.73 -3.80 -8.17
N TYR A 52 5.92 -3.54 -7.64
CA TYR A 52 7.17 -3.88 -8.30
C TYR A 52 7.65 -5.26 -7.85
N ARG A 53 7.82 -6.19 -8.78
CA ARG A 53 8.45 -7.50 -8.51
C ARG A 53 9.95 -7.44 -8.77
N PRO A 54 10.77 -8.13 -7.96
CA PRO A 54 12.19 -8.30 -8.27
C PRO A 54 12.35 -9.12 -9.55
N GLN A 55 13.13 -8.59 -10.49
CA GLN A 55 13.41 -9.21 -11.80
C GLN A 55 14.38 -10.39 -11.71
N SER A 56 15.22 -10.38 -10.69
CA SER A 56 16.21 -11.41 -10.41
C SER A 56 16.10 -11.82 -8.94
N PRO A 57 16.24 -13.12 -8.60
CA PRO A 57 16.33 -13.55 -7.22
C PRO A 57 17.49 -12.84 -6.52
N ASN A 58 17.21 -12.18 -5.39
CA ASN A 58 18.25 -11.74 -4.48
C ASN A 58 18.30 -12.74 -3.31
N PRO A 59 19.32 -13.61 -3.24
CA PRO A 59 19.43 -14.60 -2.17
C PRO A 59 19.92 -13.97 -0.85
N GLU A 60 20.47 -12.77 -0.90
CA GLU A 60 21.00 -12.12 0.29
C GLU A 60 19.88 -11.58 1.18
N PRO A 61 19.95 -11.79 2.51
CA PRO A 61 19.01 -11.16 3.42
C PRO A 61 19.18 -9.64 3.33
N PRO A 62 18.07 -8.86 3.40
CA PRO A 62 18.15 -7.42 3.39
C PRO A 62 18.96 -6.95 4.61
N LYS A 63 20.07 -6.27 4.36
CA LYS A 63 20.83 -5.56 5.40
C LYS A 63 20.27 -4.15 5.48
N VAL A 64 19.56 -3.86 6.56
CA VAL A 64 18.96 -2.54 6.77
C VAL A 64 19.58 -1.96 8.04
N GLU A 65 20.41 -0.94 7.86
CA GLU A 65 20.81 -0.04 8.94
C GLU A 65 19.89 1.18 8.88
N LEU A 66 19.07 1.38 9.91
CA LEU A 66 18.14 2.50 10.00
C LEU A 66 18.67 3.53 10.99
N ASP A 67 18.99 4.73 10.49
CA ASP A 67 19.09 5.91 11.34
C ASP A 67 17.67 6.48 11.51
N TRP A 68 17.18 6.47 12.76
CA TRP A 68 15.86 6.98 13.11
C TRP A 68 15.80 8.50 13.24
N GLY A 69 16.93 9.19 13.01
CA GLY A 69 17.00 10.65 13.01
C GLY A 69 16.75 11.28 14.37
N ALA A 70 16.17 12.47 14.37
CA ALA A 70 15.81 13.22 15.57
C ALA A 70 14.42 12.84 16.11
N ALA A 71 14.13 13.21 17.36
CA ALA A 71 12.80 13.03 17.93
C ALA A 71 11.76 13.91 17.21
N THR A 72 10.66 13.31 16.74
CA THR A 72 9.57 14.01 16.03
C THR A 72 8.94 15.14 16.84
N ALA A 73 8.95 15.06 18.17
CA ALA A 73 8.46 16.11 19.07
C ALA A 73 9.23 17.44 18.95
N LYS A 74 10.44 17.42 18.39
CA LYS A 74 11.27 18.62 18.16
C LYS A 74 10.97 19.31 16.83
N VAL A 75 10.13 18.70 15.99
CA VAL A 75 9.82 19.23 14.66
C VAL A 75 8.51 20.01 14.69
N GLU A 76 8.54 21.21 14.13
CA GLU A 76 7.35 22.05 14.00
C GLU A 76 6.31 21.41 13.06
N LYS A 77 5.06 21.28 13.52
CA LYS A 77 3.97 20.75 12.71
C LYS A 77 3.60 21.74 11.59
N PRO A 78 3.62 21.33 10.31
CA PRO A 78 3.38 22.25 9.21
C PRO A 78 1.89 22.55 9.03
N GLY A 79 1.60 23.74 8.50
CA GLY A 79 0.29 24.03 7.93
C GLY A 79 0.10 23.33 6.58
N LEU A 80 -1.00 22.58 6.40
CA LEU A 80 -1.30 21.88 5.15
C LEU A 80 -1.93 22.81 4.10
N LYS A 81 -1.13 23.73 3.55
CA LYS A 81 -1.54 24.71 2.52
C LYS A 81 -0.68 24.62 1.26
N GLY A 82 -1.25 25.02 0.13
CA GLY A 82 -0.54 25.10 -1.16
C GLY A 82 -0.65 23.84 -2.01
N LYS A 83 -0.16 23.92 -3.25
CA LYS A 83 -0.39 22.90 -4.30
C LYS A 83 0.08 21.49 -3.91
N LEU A 84 1.28 21.36 -3.34
CA LEU A 84 1.81 20.06 -2.92
C LEU A 84 1.05 19.47 -1.73
N ALA A 85 0.53 20.32 -0.83
CA ALA A 85 -0.32 19.85 0.25
C ALA A 85 -1.63 19.29 -0.31
N GLU A 86 -2.27 19.98 -1.26
CA GLU A 86 -3.48 19.47 -1.92
C GLU A 86 -3.24 18.17 -2.69
N GLU A 87 -2.08 18.03 -3.33
CA GLU A 87 -1.71 16.77 -3.99
C GLU A 87 -1.56 15.60 -3.01
N LEU A 88 -0.93 15.83 -1.85
CA LEU A 88 -0.86 14.83 -0.78
C LEU A 88 -2.24 14.47 -0.22
N LYS A 89 -3.11 15.47 -0.05
CA LYS A 89 -4.50 15.23 0.38
C LYS A 89 -5.21 14.35 -0.64
N SER A 90 -5.15 14.68 -1.93
CA SER A 90 -5.75 13.86 -3.00
C SER A 90 -5.24 12.41 -3.01
N ILE A 91 -3.96 12.17 -2.71
CA ILE A 91 -3.43 10.82 -2.54
C ILE A 91 -4.05 10.13 -1.31
N GLY A 92 -4.07 10.82 -0.17
CA GLY A 92 -4.58 10.29 1.10
C GLY A 92 -6.08 10.03 1.12
N GLU A 93 -6.88 10.79 0.36
CA GLU A 93 -8.33 10.62 0.25
C GLU A 93 -8.73 9.25 -0.33
N CYS A 94 -7.83 8.59 -1.05
CA CYS A 94 -8.03 7.22 -1.51
C CYS A 94 -8.11 6.21 -0.34
N GLN A 95 -7.64 6.57 0.85
CA GLN A 95 -7.49 5.65 1.98
C GLN A 95 -8.16 6.12 3.27
N TRP A 96 -8.07 7.41 3.60
CA TRP A 96 -8.41 7.94 4.92
C TRP A 96 -9.59 8.90 4.88
N GLY A 97 -10.31 9.00 6.00
CA GLY A 97 -11.25 10.08 6.22
C GLY A 97 -10.57 11.44 6.37
N LEU A 98 -11.30 12.53 6.14
CA LEU A 98 -10.76 13.91 6.14
C LEU A 98 -10.00 14.28 7.42
N SER A 99 -10.48 13.84 8.59
CA SER A 99 -9.82 14.12 9.88
C SER A 99 -8.47 13.42 9.98
N ARG A 100 -8.41 12.12 9.68
CA ARG A 100 -7.17 11.34 9.71
C ARG A 100 -6.17 11.75 8.67
N LEU A 101 -6.67 12.13 7.51
CA LEU A 101 -5.83 12.62 6.44
C LEU A 101 -5.02 13.85 6.89
N ARG A 102 -5.62 14.76 7.65
CA ARG A 102 -4.89 15.92 8.19
C ARG A 102 -3.87 15.52 9.25
N GLU A 103 -4.22 14.58 10.12
CA GLU A 103 -3.32 14.04 11.16
C GLU A 103 -2.13 13.32 10.54
N HIS A 104 -2.39 12.29 9.73
CA HIS A 104 -1.39 11.42 9.12
C HIS A 104 -0.45 12.18 8.19
N ILE A 105 -0.96 13.07 7.32
CA ILE A 105 -0.08 13.84 6.43
C ILE A 105 0.85 14.76 7.24
N ALA A 106 0.35 15.42 8.28
CA ALA A 106 1.18 16.27 9.12
C ALA A 106 2.24 15.46 9.88
N ASP A 107 1.87 14.30 10.43
CA ASP A 107 2.79 13.43 11.16
C ASP A 107 3.85 12.79 10.24
N LEU A 108 3.48 12.42 9.01
CA LEU A 108 4.42 11.92 8.00
C LEU A 108 5.43 13.00 7.55
N LEU A 109 4.98 14.25 7.39
CA LEU A 109 5.86 15.37 7.05
C LEU A 109 6.85 15.66 8.18
N VAL A 110 6.38 15.61 9.42
CA VAL A 110 7.22 15.72 10.61
C VAL A 110 8.23 14.57 10.67
N ALA A 111 7.81 13.33 10.43
CA ALA A 111 8.69 12.17 10.41
C ALA A 111 9.77 12.28 9.32
N SER A 112 9.39 12.75 8.13
CA SER A 112 10.34 13.00 7.03
C SER A 112 11.41 14.02 7.43
N ALA A 113 11.02 15.15 8.03
CA ALA A 113 11.97 16.14 8.50
C ALA A 113 12.84 15.62 9.66
N ALA A 114 12.26 14.83 10.56
CA ALA A 114 12.95 14.24 11.70
C ALA A 114 14.02 13.23 11.27
N LEU A 115 13.76 12.42 10.24
CA LEU A 115 14.73 11.48 9.66
C LEU A 115 15.99 12.20 9.16
N ASP A 116 15.82 13.39 8.57
CA ASP A 116 16.92 14.26 8.15
C ASP A 116 17.50 15.12 9.29
N ARG A 117 17.09 14.87 10.54
CA ARG A 117 17.48 15.62 11.75
C ARG A 117 17.16 17.12 11.65
N ARG A 118 16.13 17.50 10.90
CA ARG A 118 15.64 18.88 10.76
C ARG A 118 14.52 19.15 11.74
N GLU A 119 14.49 20.36 12.29
CA GLU A 119 13.43 20.81 13.20
C GLU A 119 12.23 21.44 12.47
N LYS A 120 12.33 21.61 11.14
CA LYS A 120 11.29 22.21 10.31
C LYS A 120 11.05 21.41 9.04
N VAL A 121 9.76 21.29 8.70
CA VAL A 121 9.29 20.73 7.43
C VAL A 121 9.54 21.73 6.31
N THR A 122 10.05 21.23 5.19
CA THR A 122 10.37 22.01 3.99
C THR A 122 9.65 21.46 2.77
N LEU A 123 9.70 22.16 1.64
CA LEU A 123 9.12 21.69 0.37
C LEU A 123 9.70 20.36 -0.13
N VAL A 124 10.91 19.99 0.33
CA VAL A 124 11.55 18.71 -0.02
C VAL A 124 10.74 17.54 0.57
N ASP A 125 10.28 17.67 1.80
CA ASP A 125 9.45 16.66 2.49
C ASP A 125 8.14 16.40 1.75
N TYR A 126 7.48 17.47 1.31
CA TYR A 126 6.24 17.36 0.52
C TYR A 126 6.48 16.60 -0.78
N ARG A 127 7.54 16.94 -1.52
CA ARG A 127 7.87 16.26 -2.79
C ARG A 127 8.24 14.80 -2.57
N LEU A 128 8.96 14.51 -1.49
CA LEU A 128 9.30 13.14 -1.11
C LEU A 128 8.04 12.34 -0.82
N LEU A 129 7.15 12.84 0.04
CA LEU A 129 5.90 12.15 0.36
C LEU A 129 4.99 11.99 -0.86
N VAL A 130 4.92 12.96 -1.77
CA VAL A 130 4.10 12.80 -3.00
C VAL A 130 4.58 11.58 -3.80
N LYS A 131 5.90 11.40 -3.93
CA LYS A 131 6.47 10.24 -4.63
C LYS A 131 6.26 8.94 -3.86
N LEU A 132 6.51 8.95 -2.55
CA LEU A 132 6.40 7.76 -1.71
C LEU A 132 4.95 7.30 -1.56
N LEU A 133 4.01 8.21 -1.43
CA LEU A 133 2.61 7.87 -1.21
C LEU A 133 1.84 7.63 -2.52
N ALA A 134 2.41 7.95 -3.68
CA ALA A 134 1.76 7.74 -4.98
C ALA A 134 1.14 6.32 -5.17
N PRO A 135 1.77 5.22 -4.73
CA PRO A 135 1.19 3.88 -4.81
C PRO A 135 -0.10 3.68 -4.00
N MET A 136 -0.41 4.54 -3.03
CA MET A 136 -1.68 4.46 -2.28
C MET A 136 -2.90 4.67 -3.18
N ARG A 137 -2.75 5.41 -4.28
CA ARG A 137 -3.81 5.61 -5.28
C ARG A 137 -4.28 4.31 -5.92
N VAL A 138 -3.48 3.23 -5.84
CA VAL A 138 -3.87 1.92 -6.36
C VAL A 138 -5.10 1.38 -5.64
N GLU A 139 -5.31 1.73 -4.36
CA GLU A 139 -6.45 1.24 -3.58
C GLU A 139 -7.80 1.58 -4.22
N SER A 140 -7.95 2.79 -4.74
CA SER A 140 -9.19 3.21 -5.41
C SER A 140 -9.41 2.51 -6.76
N LEU A 141 -8.36 1.91 -7.34
CA LEU A 141 -8.44 1.14 -8.58
C LEU A 141 -8.74 -0.34 -8.34
N VAL A 142 -8.31 -0.89 -7.21
CA VAL A 142 -8.36 -2.33 -6.96
C VAL A 142 -9.32 -2.72 -5.85
N THR A 143 -9.86 -1.77 -5.09
CA THR A 143 -10.87 -2.02 -4.07
C THR A 143 -12.14 -1.27 -4.39
N ASP A 144 -13.27 -1.91 -4.16
CA ASP A 144 -14.58 -1.31 -4.40
C ASP A 144 -15.59 -1.86 -3.38
N LYS A 145 -16.61 -1.04 -3.12
CA LYS A 145 -17.58 -1.18 -2.05
C LYS A 145 -18.96 -0.85 -2.62
N GLN A 146 -19.82 -1.85 -2.73
CA GLN A 146 -21.12 -1.70 -3.38
C GLN A 146 -22.20 -1.10 -2.45
N GLU A 147 -22.02 -1.17 -1.13
CA GLU A 147 -23.00 -0.67 -0.15
C GLU A 147 -22.28 0.00 1.03
N LEU A 148 -22.98 0.88 1.77
CA LEU A 148 -22.39 1.70 2.83
C LEU A 148 -21.77 0.89 3.99
N GLU A 149 -22.30 -0.29 4.31
CA GLU A 149 -21.81 -1.16 5.39
C GLU A 149 -21.48 -2.59 4.93
N ALA A 150 -21.41 -2.82 3.62
CA ALA A 150 -21.03 -4.12 3.08
C ALA A 150 -19.52 -4.34 3.06
N GLN A 151 -19.15 -5.60 2.87
CA GLN A 151 -17.78 -6.02 2.64
C GLN A 151 -17.24 -5.39 1.36
N ARG A 152 -15.94 -5.05 1.36
CA ARG A 152 -15.23 -4.64 0.16
C ARG A 152 -14.80 -5.85 -0.66
N TYR A 153 -14.69 -5.65 -1.96
CA TYR A 153 -14.05 -6.62 -2.85
C TYR A 153 -12.71 -6.11 -3.35
N LEU A 154 -11.81 -7.05 -3.62
CA LEU A 154 -10.52 -6.79 -4.25
C LEU A 154 -10.57 -7.27 -5.71
N ALA A 155 -10.38 -6.36 -6.67
CA ALA A 155 -10.20 -6.65 -8.09
C ALA A 155 -8.82 -7.29 -8.32
N SER A 156 -8.70 -8.57 -7.95
CA SER A 156 -7.43 -9.31 -7.91
C SER A 156 -6.75 -9.38 -9.30
N ASN A 157 -7.54 -9.50 -10.37
CA ASN A 157 -7.03 -9.52 -11.74
C ASN A 157 -6.45 -8.16 -12.15
N GLN A 158 -7.13 -7.08 -11.78
CA GLN A 158 -6.66 -5.72 -12.08
C GLN A 158 -5.37 -5.41 -11.30
N LEU A 159 -5.29 -5.82 -10.03
CA LEU A 159 -4.06 -5.70 -9.24
C LEU A 159 -2.90 -6.49 -9.86
N ALA A 160 -3.15 -7.70 -10.37
CA ALA A 160 -2.16 -8.51 -11.06
C ALA A 160 -1.66 -7.84 -12.36
N ILE A 161 -2.57 -7.31 -13.16
CA ILE A 161 -2.23 -6.57 -14.39
C ILE A 161 -1.43 -5.30 -14.07
N LEU A 162 -1.85 -4.51 -13.08
CA LEU A 162 -1.11 -3.33 -12.63
C LEU A 162 0.30 -3.69 -12.16
N THR A 163 0.46 -4.79 -11.44
CA THR A 163 1.78 -5.30 -11.00
C THR A 163 2.68 -5.57 -12.21
N GLN A 164 2.15 -6.20 -13.27
CA GLN A 164 2.91 -6.48 -14.49
C GLN A 164 3.31 -5.19 -15.22
N PHE A 165 2.40 -4.23 -15.37
CA PHE A 165 2.69 -2.92 -15.95
C PHE A 165 3.76 -2.16 -15.16
N PHE A 166 3.64 -2.09 -13.83
CA PHE A 166 4.62 -1.39 -12.98
C PHE A 166 6.00 -2.08 -12.97
N THR A 167 6.04 -3.39 -13.13
CA THR A 167 7.26 -4.18 -13.06
C THR A 167 8.03 -4.19 -14.38
N TYR A 168 7.34 -4.32 -15.51
CA TYR A 168 7.96 -4.54 -16.84
C TYR A 168 7.72 -3.39 -17.83
N GLY A 169 6.80 -2.47 -17.53
CA GLY A 169 6.35 -1.43 -18.47
C GLY A 169 5.45 -2.00 -19.56
N ASN A 170 6.02 -2.80 -20.45
CA ASN A 170 5.29 -3.60 -21.45
C ASN A 170 5.54 -5.08 -21.18
N PHE A 171 4.49 -5.89 -21.17
CA PHE A 171 4.56 -7.34 -20.97
C PHE A 171 3.74 -8.06 -22.04
N THR A 172 4.10 -9.32 -22.34
CA THR A 172 3.35 -10.15 -23.30
C THR A 172 2.34 -11.05 -22.59
N LEU A 173 1.37 -11.58 -23.35
CA LEU A 173 0.44 -12.59 -22.84
C LEU A 173 1.15 -13.86 -22.40
N GLU A 174 2.27 -14.23 -23.04
CA GLU A 174 3.06 -15.39 -22.62
C GLU A 174 3.71 -15.16 -21.26
N GLN A 175 4.22 -13.96 -21.03
CA GLN A 175 4.79 -13.58 -19.74
C GLN A 175 3.72 -13.58 -18.64
N LEU A 176 2.55 -13.00 -18.89
CA LEU A 176 1.43 -13.02 -17.94
C LEU A 176 0.99 -14.46 -17.64
N ALA A 177 0.88 -15.30 -18.67
CA ALA A 177 0.53 -16.72 -18.55
C ALA A 177 1.55 -17.48 -17.69
N ARG A 178 2.84 -17.24 -17.91
CA ARG A 178 3.93 -17.87 -17.14
C ARG A 178 3.93 -17.41 -15.69
N ASP A 179 3.86 -16.10 -15.45
CA ASP A 179 3.98 -15.51 -14.12
C ASP A 179 2.80 -15.83 -13.19
N TYR A 180 1.63 -16.16 -13.75
CA TYR A 180 0.42 -16.52 -12.99
C TYR A 180 -0.07 -17.95 -13.22
N HIS A 181 0.70 -18.77 -13.94
CA HIS A 181 0.39 -20.18 -14.25
C HIS A 181 -1.00 -20.37 -14.90
N LEU A 182 -1.34 -19.51 -15.87
CA LEU A 182 -2.58 -19.56 -16.65
C LEU A 182 -2.29 -19.85 -18.11
N SER A 183 -3.28 -20.32 -18.87
CA SER A 183 -3.17 -20.38 -20.34
C SER A 183 -3.26 -18.98 -20.96
N GLN A 184 -2.59 -18.75 -22.08
CA GLN A 184 -2.67 -17.47 -22.80
C GLN A 184 -4.12 -17.09 -23.17
N GLY A 185 -4.95 -18.07 -23.52
CA GLY A 185 -6.37 -17.84 -23.80
C GLY A 185 -7.17 -17.35 -22.58
N GLN A 186 -6.82 -17.80 -21.37
CA GLN A 186 -7.39 -17.26 -20.14
C GLN A 186 -6.90 -15.84 -19.87
N CYS A 187 -5.60 -15.58 -20.04
CA CYS A 187 -5.01 -14.25 -19.90
C CYS A 187 -5.68 -13.23 -20.84
N TYR A 188 -5.90 -13.60 -22.11
CA TYR A 188 -6.60 -12.76 -23.07
C TYR A 188 -8.01 -12.41 -22.59
N LYS A 189 -8.80 -13.40 -22.14
CA LYS A 189 -10.16 -13.18 -21.61
C LYS A 189 -10.19 -12.30 -20.36
N ILE A 190 -9.15 -12.35 -19.53
CA ILE A 190 -9.05 -11.52 -18.33
C ILE A 190 -8.76 -10.07 -18.71
N MET A 191 -7.89 -9.84 -19.70
CA MET A 191 -7.53 -8.50 -20.17
C MET A 191 -8.62 -7.84 -21.03
N SER A 192 -9.50 -8.62 -21.65
CA SER A 192 -10.57 -8.12 -22.51
C SER A 192 -11.87 -7.78 -21.76
N ARG A 193 -11.87 -7.86 -20.43
CA ARG A 193 -13.01 -7.54 -19.56
C ARG A 193 -12.80 -6.19 -18.90
#